data_AF-A0A941IWS8-F1
#
_entry.id   AF-A0A941IWS8-F1
#
_cell.length_a   1.000
_cell.length_b   1.000
_cell.length_c   1.000
_cell.angle_alpha   90.00
_cell.angle_beta   90.00
_cell.angle_gamma   90.00
#
_symmetry.space_group_name_H-M   'P 1'
#
loop_
_entity.id
_entity.type
_entity.pdbx_description
1 polymer ?
#
loop_
_entity_poly.entity_id
_entity_poly.type
_entity_poly.pdbx_seq_one_letter_code
_entity_poly.pdbx_strand_id
1 'polypeptide(L)' 'VKTRFGFHVVRIEHRVAGDTVPFDAVEAEIAQYLEARVRHKATQQYVSILASQAQVEGVDLGAANGPLVQ' A
#
# COMPACT_ATOMS: atom_id res chain seq x y z
N VAL A 1 13.90 1.61 17.16
CA VAL A 1 13.00 1.66 15.98
C VAL A 1 11.78 2.51 16.32
N LYS A 2 11.57 3.63 15.61
CA LYS A 2 10.36 4.44 15.78
C LYS A 2 9.21 3.79 15.03
N THR A 3 8.11 3.53 15.71
CA THR A 3 6.85 3.09 15.09
C THR A 3 5.72 4.01 15.58
N ARG A 4 4.49 3.77 15.11
CA ARG A 4 3.30 4.47 15.65
C ARG A 4 3.12 4.28 17.17
N PHE A 5 3.79 3.30 17.76
CA PHE A 5 3.71 2.97 19.19
C PHE A 5 4.90 3.50 20.01
N GLY A 6 5.72 4.40 19.45
CA GLY A 6 6.89 4.97 20.15
C GLY A 6 8.21 4.32 19.72
N PHE A 7 9.15 4.17 20.66
CA PHE A 7 10.50 3.68 20.39
C PHE A 7 10.72 2.25 20.89
N HIS A 8 11.17 1.39 19.97
CA HIS A 8 11.50 -0.01 20.25
C HIS A 8 13.03 -0.18 20.33
N VAL A 9 13.54 -0.73 21.43
CA VAL A 9 14.93 -1.18 21.54
C VAL A 9 14.95 -2.67 21.25
N VAL A 10 15.70 -3.08 20.21
CA VAL A 10 15.74 -4.48 19.74
C VAL A 10 17.17 -4.98 19.88
N ARG A 11 17.35 -6.12 20.56
CA ARG A 11 18.61 -6.86 20.66
C ARG A 11 18.47 -8.18 19.90
N ILE A 12 19.31 -8.40 18.91
CA ILE A 12 19.30 -9.62 18.09
C ILE A 12 20.39 -10.54 18.63
N GLU A 13 19.98 -11.66 19.24
CA GLU A 13 20.91 -12.68 19.77
C GLU A 13 21.47 -13.58 18.66
N HIS A 14 20.68 -13.84 17.63
CA HIS A 14 21.05 -14.72 16.53
C HIS A 14 20.40 -14.27 15.23
N ARG A 15 21.15 -14.36 14.13
CA ARG A 15 20.68 -14.05 12.78
C ARG A 15 21.30 -15.03 11.80
N VAL A 16 20.47 -15.65 10.97
CA VAL A 16 20.89 -16.39 9.78
C VAL A 16 20.73 -15.46 8.57
N ALA A 17 21.73 -15.42 7.69
CA ALA A 17 21.61 -14.70 6.44
C ALA A 17 20.59 -15.41 5.55
N GLY A 18 19.69 -14.65 4.93
CA GLY A 18 18.82 -15.19 3.89
C GLY A 18 19.54 -15.23 2.55
N ASP A 19 19.23 -16.22 1.74
CA ASP A 19 19.66 -16.31 0.34
C ASP A 19 18.62 -15.68 -0.59
N THR A 20 19.09 -15.20 -1.74
CA THR A 20 18.20 -14.69 -2.79
C THR A 20 17.42 -15.84 -3.41
N VAL A 21 16.10 -15.72 -3.42
CA VAL A 21 15.23 -16.69 -4.09
C VAL A 21 15.26 -16.45 -5.61
N PRO A 22 15.43 -17.48 -6.45
CA PRO A 22 15.34 -17.34 -7.90
C PRO A 22 13.98 -16.79 -8.34
N PHE A 23 13.97 -15.94 -9.36
CA PHE A 23 12.74 -15.30 -9.85
C PHE A 23 11.65 -16.31 -10.19
N ASP A 24 11.98 -17.37 -10.92
CA ASP A 24 11.03 -18.40 -11.37
C ASP A 24 10.29 -19.06 -10.20
N ALA A 25 10.90 -19.12 -9.01
CA ALA A 25 10.28 -19.69 -7.83
C ALA A 25 9.26 -18.75 -7.17
N VAL A 26 9.31 -17.45 -7.44
CA VAL A 26 8.45 -16.40 -6.84
C VAL A 26 7.67 -15.58 -7.87
N GLU A 27 7.78 -15.90 -9.16
CA GLU A 27 7.13 -15.19 -10.25
C GLU A 27 5.62 -15.03 -10.01
N ALA A 28 4.95 -16.13 -9.60
CA ALA A 28 3.52 -16.13 -9.32
C ALA A 28 3.14 -15.19 -8.16
N GLU A 29 3.94 -15.17 -7.09
CA GLU A 29 3.70 -14.29 -5.93
C GLU A 29 3.89 -12.81 -6.31
N ILE A 30 4.93 -12.52 -7.09
CA ILE A 30 5.18 -11.17 -7.63
C ILE A 30 4.02 -10.73 -8.51
N ALA A 31 3.56 -11.59 -9.43
CA ALA A 31 2.43 -11.29 -10.30
C ALA A 31 1.16 -10.99 -9.50
N GLN A 32 0.82 -11.82 -8.52
CA GLN A 32 -0.33 -11.60 -7.63
C GLN A 32 -0.22 -10.29 -6.86
N TYR A 33 0.96 -9.97 -6.32
CA TYR A 33 1.19 -8.72 -5.62
C TYR A 33 0.99 -7.51 -6.54
N LEU A 34 1.53 -7.56 -7.76
CA LEU A 34 1.40 -6.49 -8.74
C LEU A 34 -0.05 -6.30 -9.19
N GLU A 35 -0.78 -7.39 -9.44
CA GLU A 35 -2.21 -7.33 -9.78
C GLU A 35 -3.03 -6.72 -8.64
N ALA A 36 -2.84 -7.20 -7.41
CA ALA A 36 -3.52 -6.67 -6.23
C ALA A 36 -3.23 -5.17 -6.04
N ARG A 37 -1.98 -4.75 -6.25
CA ARG A 37 -1.57 -3.35 -6.15
C ARG A 37 -2.26 -2.48 -7.19
N VAL A 38 -2.30 -2.91 -8.45
CA VAL A 38 -2.99 -2.16 -9.52
C VAL A 38 -4.48 -2.07 -9.24
N ARG A 39 -5.11 -3.19 -8.85
CA ARG A 39 -6.53 -3.22 -8.50
C ARG A 39 -6.85 -2.29 -7.33
N HIS A 40 -6.05 -2.31 -6.26
CA HIS A 40 -6.21 -1.38 -5.14
C HIS A 40 -6.12 0.08 -5.57
N LYS A 41 -5.12 0.45 -6.40
CA LYS A 41 -4.99 1.82 -6.92
C LYS A 41 -6.21 2.23 -7.75
N ALA A 42 -6.66 1.36 -8.65
CA ALA A 42 -7.82 1.62 -9.49
C ALA A 42 -9.10 1.79 -8.66
N THR A 43 -9.33 0.92 -7.67
CA THR A 43 -10.47 1.05 -6.75
C THR A 43 -10.42 2.35 -5.96
N GLN A 44 -9.26 2.72 -5.41
CA GLN A 44 -9.09 3.98 -4.69
C GLN A 44 -9.40 5.19 -5.59
N GLN A 45 -8.88 5.21 -6.82
CA GLN A 45 -9.16 6.26 -7.80
C GLN A 45 -10.65 6.34 -8.13
N TYR A 46 -11.29 5.20 -8.38
CA TYR A 46 -12.71 5.14 -8.67
C TYR A 46 -13.57 5.68 -7.52
N VAL A 47 -13.29 5.25 -6.29
CA VAL A 47 -13.98 5.76 -5.09
C VAL A 47 -13.74 7.25 -4.90
N SER A 48 -12.53 7.74 -5.17
CA SER A 48 -12.22 9.18 -5.09
C SER A 48 -13.05 10.00 -6.09
N ILE A 49 -13.26 9.49 -7.30
CA ILE A 49 -14.11 10.14 -8.31
C ILE A 49 -15.56 10.19 -7.80
N LEU A 50 -16.10 9.07 -7.32
CA LEU A 50 -17.46 9.03 -6.77
C LEU A 50 -17.64 9.98 -5.59
N ALA A 51 -16.67 10.03 -4.67
CA ALA A 51 -16.70 10.92 -3.52
C ALA A 51 -16.70 12.40 -3.94
N SER A 52 -15.94 12.77 -4.98
CA SER A 52 -15.92 14.15 -5.50
C SER A 52 -17.26 14.62 -6.10
N GLN A 53 -18.12 13.69 -6.51
CA GLN A 53 -19.43 13.96 -7.10
C GLN A 53 -20.56 13.91 -6.07
N ALA A 54 -20.29 13.45 -4.85
CA ALA A 54 -21.27 13.29 -3.79
C ALA A 54 -21.15 14.42 -2.75
N GLN A 55 -22.27 14.84 -2.18
CA GLN A 55 -22.26 15.65 -0.97
C GLN A 55 -21.95 14.72 0.21
N VAL A 56 -20.75 14.84 0.78
CA VAL A 56 -20.30 14.06 1.94
C VAL A 56 -20.20 14.98 3.15
N GLU A 57 -20.88 14.62 4.23
CA GLU A 57 -20.91 15.37 5.49
C GLU A 57 -20.30 14.55 6.63
N GLY A 58 -19.66 15.22 7.60
CA GLY A 58 -19.13 14.58 8.82
C GLY A 58 -17.78 13.85 8.67
N VAL A 59 -17.21 13.80 7.47
CA VAL A 59 -15.87 13.23 7.21
C VAL A 59 -15.22 13.92 6.02
N ASP A 60 -13.93 14.27 6.14
CA ASP A 60 -13.12 14.73 5.01
C ASP A 60 -12.49 13.51 4.33
N LEU A 61 -12.90 13.25 3.09
CA LEU A 61 -12.37 12.15 2.28
C LEU A 61 -11.15 12.55 1.44
N GLY A 62 -10.68 13.80 1.55
CA GLY A 62 -9.67 14.39 0.69
C GLY A 62 -10.23 14.61 -0.72
N ALA A 63 -10.52 15.87 -1.07
CA ALA A 63 -10.90 16.20 -2.44
C ALA A 63 -9.72 15.88 -3.38
N ALA A 64 -9.94 15.04 -4.40
CA ALA A 64 -9.03 14.93 -5.52
C ALA A 64 -9.09 16.23 -6.33
N ASN A 65 -8.27 17.20 -5.95
CA ASN A 65 -8.13 18.46 -6.69
C ASN A 65 -7.33 18.19 -7.97
N GLY A 66 -7.96 17.62 -9.01
CA GLY A 66 -7.46 17.60 -10.38
C GLY A 66 -7.59 16.26 -11.13
N PRO A 67 -7.66 16.29 -12.48
CA PRO A 67 -8.05 15.15 -13.30
C PRO A 67 -6.97 14.07 -13.45
N LEU A 68 -5.78 14.24 -12.86
CA LEU A 68 -4.70 13.26 -12.91
C LEU A 68 -3.97 13.23 -11.56
N VAL A 69 -4.30 12.24 -10.75
CA VAL A 69 -3.49 11.85 -9.59
C VAL A 69 -2.45 10.85 -10.11
N GLN A 70 -1.23 11.33 -10.39
CA GLN A 70 -0.08 10.50 -10.79
C GLN A 70 0.34 9.56 -9.64
#